data_AF-A0A415PNB4-F1
#
_entry.id   AF-A0A415PNB4-F1
#
_cell.length_a   1.000
_cell.length_b   1.000
_cell.length_c   1.000
_cell.angle_alpha   90.00
_cell.angle_beta   90.00
_cell.angle_gamma   90.00
#
_symmetry.space_group_name_H-M   'P 1'
#
loop_
_entity.id
_entity.type
_entity.pdbx_description
1 polymer ?
#
loop_
_entity_poly.entity_id
_entity_poly.type
_entity_poly.pdbx_seq_one_letter_code
_entity_poly.pdbx_strand_id
1 'polypeptide(L)'
;MILYHGSNHIIDKPLYGAGKKYNDYGIGFYCTENIELAKEWSVSDNLDGYVNIYDMDTDGLSILDINGQNYTIIHWLNILINNRIFDSSTPLEREAKRYITQEFHVDTDNADIIKGYRADDSYFSYAKDFISGIISYEQLCKALMLGNLGEQICLKSKKAFESIRFTGYQKVDYNEWYPKKMARDMYARNGYKAMEKENYRKGELYITKIIDEELKADDLCI
;
A
#
# COMPACT_ATOMS: atom_id res chain seq x y z
N MET A 1 -9.46 18.93 0.19
CA MET A 1 -9.15 17.84 -0.77
C MET A 1 -10.31 16.87 -0.81
N ILE A 2 -10.59 16.24 -1.96
CA ILE A 2 -11.70 15.29 -2.08
C ILE A 2 -11.18 13.86 -1.87
N LEU A 3 -11.81 13.14 -0.94
CA LEU A 3 -11.44 11.78 -0.59
C LEU A 3 -12.61 10.82 -0.83
N TYR A 4 -12.28 9.62 -1.30
CA TYR A 4 -13.22 8.54 -1.56
C TYR A 4 -12.90 7.31 -0.72
N HIS A 5 -13.91 6.72 -0.09
CA HIS A 5 -13.80 5.47 0.65
C HIS A 5 -14.80 4.44 0.11
N GLY A 6 -14.27 3.32 -0.39
CA GLY A 6 -15.07 2.18 -0.82
C GLY A 6 -15.45 1.27 0.36
N SER A 7 -16.74 0.97 0.50
CA SER A 7 -17.28 0.09 1.54
C SER A 7 -18.56 -0.61 1.07
N ASN A 8 -19.05 -1.58 1.85
CA ASN A 8 -20.33 -2.26 1.59
C ASN A 8 -21.55 -1.56 2.24
N HIS A 9 -21.35 -0.40 2.89
CA HIS A 9 -22.39 0.40 3.51
C HIS A 9 -21.98 1.87 3.54
N ILE A 10 -22.94 2.78 3.75
CA ILE A 10 -22.66 4.21 3.87
C ILE A 10 -21.98 4.48 5.22
N ILE A 11 -20.89 5.23 5.19
CA ILE A 11 -20.16 5.71 6.36
C ILE A 11 -20.21 7.24 6.27
N ASP A 12 -21.07 7.86 7.06
CA ASP A 12 -21.19 9.33 7.14
C ASP A 12 -20.25 9.93 8.19
N LYS A 13 -19.90 9.15 9.22
CA LYS A 13 -18.99 9.56 10.29
C LYS A 13 -17.91 8.49 10.53
N PRO A 14 -16.69 8.65 9.97
CA PRO A 14 -15.59 7.76 10.29
C PRO A 14 -15.23 7.87 11.78
N LEU A 15 -15.02 6.72 12.43
CA LEU A 15 -14.73 6.66 13.87
C LEU A 15 -13.22 6.55 14.12
N TYR A 16 -12.67 7.50 14.87
CA TYR A 16 -11.28 7.45 15.31
C TYR A 16 -11.01 6.17 16.13
N GLY A 17 -9.91 5.48 15.82
CA GLY A 17 -9.50 4.23 16.47
C GLY A 17 -10.22 2.97 15.96
N ALA A 18 -11.14 3.10 14.99
CA ALA A 18 -11.74 1.95 14.33
C ALA A 18 -10.82 1.38 13.24
N GLY A 19 -11.05 0.12 12.86
CA GLY A 19 -10.28 -0.58 11.84
C GLY A 19 -9.40 -1.70 12.42
N LYS A 20 -8.71 -2.42 11.54
CA LYS A 20 -7.85 -3.54 11.92
C LYS A 20 -6.46 -3.02 12.25
N LYS A 21 -5.85 -3.54 13.32
CA LYS A 21 -4.46 -3.23 13.69
C LYS A 21 -3.47 -3.52 12.57
N TYR A 22 -3.76 -4.54 11.76
CA TYR A 22 -2.87 -5.08 10.73
C TYR A 22 -3.18 -4.61 9.30
N ASN A 23 -3.83 -3.46 9.14
CA ASN A 23 -3.90 -2.81 7.83
C ASN A 23 -2.53 -2.20 7.44
N ASP A 24 -2.35 -1.81 6.17
CA ASP A 24 -1.07 -1.35 5.60
C ASP A 24 -0.34 -0.32 6.46
N TYR A 25 -1.09 0.68 6.90
CA TYR A 25 -0.63 1.83 7.69
C TYR A 25 -1.13 1.79 9.15
N GLY A 26 -1.49 0.60 9.66
CA GLY A 26 -2.00 0.39 11.02
C GLY A 26 -3.48 0.76 11.22
N ILE A 27 -3.87 1.16 12.43
CA ILE A 27 -5.26 1.63 12.69
C ILE A 27 -5.44 3.01 12.03
N GLY A 28 -6.55 3.21 11.31
CA GLY A 28 -6.87 4.46 10.64
C GLY A 28 -8.08 4.34 9.70
N PHE A 29 -8.46 5.46 9.08
CA PHE A 29 -9.51 5.51 8.06
C PHE A 29 -8.89 5.66 6.67
N TYR A 30 -9.21 4.73 5.77
CA TYR A 30 -8.49 4.53 4.52
C TYR A 30 -9.28 5.03 3.32
N CYS A 31 -8.76 6.04 2.64
CA CYS A 31 -9.37 6.69 1.49
C CYS A 31 -8.44 6.65 0.27
N THR A 32 -8.90 7.21 -0.84
CA THR A 32 -8.09 7.52 -2.02
C THR A 32 -8.65 8.76 -2.72
N GLU A 33 -7.83 9.48 -3.47
CA GLU A 33 -8.28 10.58 -4.34
C GLU A 33 -8.82 10.03 -5.68
N ASN A 34 -8.60 8.75 -5.98
CA ASN A 34 -9.07 8.09 -7.19
C ASN A 34 -10.43 7.41 -6.97
N ILE A 35 -11.48 8.01 -7.51
CA ILE A 35 -12.84 7.47 -7.39
C ILE A 35 -13.01 6.07 -8.00
N GLU A 36 -12.30 5.76 -9.10
CA GLU A 36 -12.41 4.45 -9.76
C GLU A 36 -11.84 3.35 -8.86
N LEU A 37 -10.70 3.61 -8.20
CA LEU A 37 -10.15 2.71 -7.18
C LEU A 37 -11.12 2.52 -6.02
N ALA A 38 -11.73 3.61 -5.52
CA ALA A 38 -12.73 3.49 -4.46
C ALA A 38 -13.93 2.62 -4.88
N LYS A 39 -14.38 2.72 -6.15
CA LYS A 39 -15.46 1.88 -6.69
C LYS A 39 -15.04 0.41 -6.76
N GLU A 40 -13.85 0.10 -7.29
CA GLU A 40 -13.30 -1.27 -7.29
C GLU A 40 -13.18 -1.84 -5.87
N TRP A 41 -12.80 -1.02 -4.89
CA TRP A 41 -12.60 -1.45 -3.51
C TRP A 41 -13.92 -1.64 -2.75
N SER A 42 -15.00 -0.98 -3.21
CA SER A 42 -16.32 -1.03 -2.56
C SER A 42 -17.11 -2.32 -2.82
N VAL A 43 -16.84 -3.01 -3.94
CA VAL A 43 -17.57 -4.21 -4.36
C VAL A 43 -16.86 -5.51 -3.93
N SER A 44 -17.65 -6.53 -3.62
CA SER A 44 -17.17 -7.90 -3.34
C SER A 44 -18.02 -8.93 -4.08
N ASP A 45 -17.67 -10.21 -3.98
CA ASP A 45 -18.39 -11.28 -4.69
C ASP A 45 -19.90 -11.23 -4.41
N ASN A 46 -20.68 -11.08 -5.49
CA ASN A 46 -22.13 -10.91 -5.50
C ASN A 46 -22.67 -9.81 -4.57
N LEU A 47 -21.92 -8.72 -4.35
CA LEU A 47 -22.32 -7.62 -3.47
C LEU A 47 -21.98 -6.26 -4.06
N ASP A 48 -23.02 -5.43 -4.21
CA ASP A 48 -22.91 -4.02 -4.55
C ASP A 48 -22.15 -3.23 -3.46
N GLY A 49 -21.56 -2.11 -3.88
CA GLY A 49 -20.73 -1.27 -3.03
C GLY A 49 -21.26 0.15 -2.88
N TYR A 50 -20.59 0.91 -2.02
CA TYR A 50 -20.76 2.33 -1.84
C TYR A 50 -19.39 3.01 -1.89
N VAL A 51 -19.32 4.12 -2.62
CA VAL A 51 -18.22 5.09 -2.46
C VAL A 51 -18.73 6.23 -1.61
N ASN A 52 -18.17 6.38 -0.41
CA ASN A 52 -18.40 7.53 0.46
C ASN A 52 -17.45 8.65 0.06
N ILE A 53 -17.99 9.86 -0.03
CA ILE A 53 -17.29 11.05 -0.52
C ILE A 53 -17.13 12.01 0.64
N TYR A 54 -15.92 12.54 0.77
CA TYR A 54 -15.57 13.49 1.80
C TYR A 54 -14.82 14.67 1.20
N ASP A 55 -15.02 15.83 1.82
CA ASP A 55 -14.11 16.96 1.70
C ASP A 55 -13.31 17.08 2.99
N MET A 56 -12.02 17.33 2.87
CA MET A 56 -11.11 17.40 3.99
C MET A 56 -10.23 18.63 3.89
N ASP A 57 -10.21 19.43 4.95
CA ASP A 57 -9.25 20.52 5.07
C ASP A 57 -7.93 19.96 5.58
N THR A 58 -6.86 20.17 4.82
CA THR A 58 -5.51 19.70 5.16
C THR A 58 -4.67 20.77 5.86
N ASP A 59 -5.19 21.98 6.04
CA ASP A 59 -4.45 23.05 6.68
C ASP A 59 -4.03 22.67 8.11
N GLY A 60 -2.75 22.90 8.41
CA GLY A 60 -2.12 22.52 9.66
C GLY A 60 -1.97 21.02 9.94
N LEU A 61 -2.33 20.10 9.03
CA LEU A 61 -2.12 18.66 9.23
C LEU A 61 -0.72 18.23 8.79
N SER A 62 -0.09 17.33 9.55
CA SER A 62 1.15 16.67 9.11
C SER A 62 0.83 15.56 8.11
N ILE A 63 1.33 15.70 6.88
CA ILE A 63 1.16 14.71 5.81
C ILE A 63 2.50 14.02 5.57
N LEU A 64 2.54 12.71 5.80
CA LEU A 64 3.65 11.84 5.44
C LEU A 64 3.36 11.20 4.08
N ASP A 65 4.02 11.67 3.04
CA ASP A 65 3.92 11.09 1.69
C ASP A 65 5.11 10.15 1.42
N ILE A 66 4.88 8.85 1.60
CA ILE A 66 5.89 7.81 1.43
C ILE A 66 6.12 7.43 -0.04
N ASN A 67 5.35 7.99 -0.97
CA ASN A 67 5.59 7.87 -2.40
C ASN A 67 6.45 9.04 -2.92
N GLY A 68 6.79 10.01 -2.05
CA GLY A 68 7.63 11.15 -2.39
C GLY A 68 9.09 10.78 -2.68
N GLN A 69 9.83 11.72 -3.25
CA GLN A 69 11.21 11.53 -3.73
C GLN A 69 12.23 11.10 -2.66
N ASN A 70 11.91 11.30 -1.39
CA ASN A 70 12.79 10.95 -0.26
C ASN A 70 12.65 9.47 0.17
N TYR A 71 11.72 8.73 -0.46
CA TYR A 71 11.40 7.37 -0.07
C TYR A 71 11.54 6.42 -1.26
N THR A 72 11.86 5.19 -0.92
CA THR A 72 12.00 4.07 -1.87
C THR A 72 10.94 3.03 -1.58
N ILE A 73 10.77 2.05 -2.47
CA ILE A 73 9.87 0.92 -2.23
C ILE A 73 10.26 0.15 -0.95
N ILE A 74 11.53 0.17 -0.53
CA ILE A 74 11.96 -0.48 0.72
C ILE A 74 11.44 0.27 1.96
N HIS A 75 11.28 1.59 1.90
CA HIS A 75 10.62 2.35 2.97
C HIS A 75 9.13 1.99 3.11
N TRP A 76 8.44 1.83 1.97
CA TRP A 76 7.08 1.29 1.96
C TRP A 76 7.03 -0.14 2.53
N LEU A 77 7.98 -1.00 2.16
CA LEU A 77 8.08 -2.36 2.73
C LEU A 77 8.29 -2.33 4.25
N ASN A 78 9.13 -1.44 4.77
CA ASN A 78 9.33 -1.29 6.21
C ASN A 78 7.99 -1.05 6.92
N ILE A 79 7.16 -0.14 6.40
CA ILE A 79 5.83 0.13 6.97
C ILE A 79 4.94 -1.11 6.94
N LEU A 80 4.92 -1.84 5.82
CA LEU A 80 4.15 -3.08 5.72
C LEU A 80 4.62 -4.13 6.72
N ILE A 81 5.93 -4.35 6.84
CA ILE A 81 6.53 -5.34 7.75
C ILE A 81 6.14 -5.07 9.21
N ASN A 82 6.03 -3.79 9.58
CA ASN A 82 5.70 -3.38 10.94
C ASN A 82 4.20 -3.41 11.26
N ASN A 83 3.32 -3.34 10.24
CA ASN A 83 1.88 -3.30 10.45
C ASN A 83 1.17 -4.62 10.08
N ARG A 84 1.56 -5.27 8.99
CA ARG A 84 0.93 -6.51 8.50
C ARG A 84 1.55 -7.74 9.18
N ILE A 85 0.82 -8.86 9.15
CA ILE A 85 1.34 -10.15 9.61
C ILE A 85 2.23 -10.74 8.53
N PHE A 86 3.55 -10.68 8.74
CA PHE A 86 4.54 -11.38 7.93
C PHE A 86 5.12 -12.55 8.73
N ASP A 87 4.89 -13.78 8.28
CA ASP A 87 5.59 -14.94 8.84
C ASP A 87 7.04 -14.93 8.36
N SER A 88 8.01 -14.84 9.29
CA SER A 88 9.45 -14.95 9.00
C SER A 88 9.97 -16.29 9.47
N SER A 89 9.90 -17.26 8.59
CA SER A 89 10.26 -18.65 8.88
C SER A 89 11.76 -18.90 8.70
N THR A 90 12.40 -18.25 7.72
CA THR A 90 13.80 -18.52 7.38
C THR A 90 14.79 -17.55 8.06
N PRO A 91 16.07 -17.94 8.22
CA PRO A 91 17.12 -17.02 8.70
C PRO A 91 17.24 -15.75 7.85
N LEU A 92 17.18 -15.88 6.52
CA LEU A 92 17.25 -14.75 5.60
C LEU A 92 16.07 -13.79 5.80
N GLU A 93 14.84 -14.30 5.90
CA GLU A 93 13.65 -13.47 6.11
C GLU A 93 13.70 -12.69 7.42
N ARG A 94 14.25 -13.29 8.49
CA ARG A 94 14.43 -12.59 9.77
C ARG A 94 15.48 -11.49 9.67
N GLU A 95 16.58 -11.77 8.98
CA GLU A 95 17.65 -10.80 8.80
C GLU A 95 17.25 -9.65 7.88
N ALA A 96 16.56 -9.95 6.77
CA ALA A 96 16.00 -8.96 5.87
C ALA A 96 15.04 -8.02 6.59
N LYS A 97 14.13 -8.54 7.42
CA LYS A 97 13.27 -7.68 8.24
C LYS A 97 14.07 -6.83 9.21
N ARG A 98 15.02 -7.42 9.94
CA ARG A 98 15.88 -6.68 10.89
C ARG A 98 16.56 -5.51 10.18
N TYR A 99 17.19 -5.78 9.04
CA TYR A 99 17.92 -4.79 8.25
C TYR A 99 17.00 -3.70 7.71
N ILE A 100 15.88 -4.06 7.07
CA ILE A 100 14.90 -3.11 6.54
C ILE A 100 14.33 -2.22 7.65
N THR A 101 14.00 -2.78 8.82
CA THR A 101 13.47 -2.03 9.95
C THR A 101 14.48 -1.04 10.53
N GLN A 102 15.78 -1.34 10.47
CA GLN A 102 16.82 -0.46 11.00
C GLN A 102 17.22 0.63 10.02
N GLU A 103 17.46 0.28 8.75
CA GLU A 103 18.07 1.19 7.78
C GLU A 103 17.04 1.94 6.93
N PHE A 104 15.81 1.44 6.82
CA PHE A 104 14.73 2.03 6.02
C PHE A 104 13.52 2.41 6.89
N HIS A 105 13.78 2.74 8.16
CA HIS A 105 12.74 3.15 9.09
C HIS A 105 11.98 4.38 8.59
N VAL A 106 10.66 4.36 8.77
CA VAL A 106 9.79 5.52 8.53
C VAL A 106 8.99 5.75 9.80
N ASP A 107 9.12 6.93 10.39
CA ASP A 107 8.29 7.35 11.51
C ASP A 107 6.89 7.70 11.01
N THR A 108 5.92 6.84 11.35
CA THR A 108 4.51 7.03 11.01
C THR A 108 3.67 7.54 12.16
N ASP A 109 4.22 7.60 13.37
CA ASP A 109 3.44 7.84 14.61
C ASP A 109 3.04 9.30 14.75
N ASN A 110 3.84 10.21 14.19
CA ASN A 110 3.62 11.66 14.26
C ASN A 110 2.85 12.23 13.06
N ALA A 111 2.42 11.38 12.13
CA ALA A 111 1.66 11.78 10.95
C ALA A 111 0.15 11.84 11.25
N ASP A 112 -0.51 12.95 10.89
CA ASP A 112 -1.97 13.05 10.87
C ASP A 112 -2.55 12.23 9.70
N ILE A 113 -1.85 12.27 8.56
CA ILE A 113 -2.19 11.61 7.31
C ILE A 113 -0.95 10.88 6.76
N ILE A 114 -1.15 9.65 6.29
CA ILE A 114 -0.12 8.90 5.54
C ILE A 114 -0.64 8.67 4.12
N LYS A 115 0.13 9.08 3.11
CA LYS A 115 -0.11 8.75 1.70
C LYS A 115 0.89 7.69 1.25
N GLY A 116 0.41 6.64 0.59
CA GLY A 116 1.28 5.58 0.10
C GLY A 116 0.57 4.50 -0.73
N TYR A 117 1.32 3.57 -1.30
CA TYR A 117 0.74 2.45 -2.05
C TYR A 117 -0.05 1.48 -1.17
N ARG A 118 -1.22 1.05 -1.64
CA ARG A 118 -2.01 -0.02 -1.02
C ARG A 118 -1.34 -1.37 -1.25
N ALA A 119 -1.21 -2.20 -0.22
CA ALA A 119 -0.82 -3.60 -0.41
C ALA A 119 -2.07 -4.49 -0.53
N ASP A 120 -2.47 -4.77 -1.77
CA ASP A 120 -3.41 -5.86 -2.05
C ASP A 120 -2.71 -7.23 -1.97
N ASP A 121 -3.45 -8.31 -2.17
CA ASP A 121 -2.93 -9.67 -2.00
C ASP A 121 -1.74 -9.95 -2.94
N SER A 122 -1.78 -9.40 -4.16
CA SER A 122 -0.71 -9.51 -5.15
C SER A 122 0.54 -8.77 -4.68
N TYR A 123 0.41 -7.51 -4.25
CA TYR A 123 1.55 -6.70 -3.80
C TYR A 123 2.19 -7.26 -2.54
N PHE A 124 1.36 -7.78 -1.62
CA PHE A 124 1.85 -8.44 -0.42
C PHE A 124 2.68 -9.70 -0.76
N SER A 125 2.28 -10.45 -1.79
CA SER A 125 3.05 -11.60 -2.26
C SER A 125 4.39 -11.19 -2.86
N TYR A 126 4.45 -10.10 -3.63
CA TYR A 126 5.71 -9.61 -4.23
C TYR A 126 6.68 -9.10 -3.15
N ALA A 127 6.15 -8.40 -2.15
CA ALA A 127 6.91 -7.99 -0.97
C ALA A 127 7.55 -9.19 -0.25
N LYS A 128 6.78 -10.28 -0.09
CA LYS A 128 7.28 -11.51 0.51
C LYS A 128 8.37 -12.15 -0.35
N ASP A 129 8.16 -12.27 -1.65
CA ASP A 129 9.14 -12.85 -2.58
C ASP A 129 10.47 -12.08 -2.56
N PHE A 130 10.43 -10.75 -2.45
CA PHE A 130 11.64 -9.94 -2.29
C PHE A 130 12.36 -10.23 -0.96
N ILE A 131 11.63 -10.24 0.17
CA ILE A 131 12.18 -10.53 1.50
C ILE A 131 12.78 -11.95 1.58
N SER A 132 12.18 -12.91 0.87
CA SER A 132 12.67 -14.29 0.77
C SER A 132 13.83 -14.45 -0.23
N GLY A 133 14.24 -13.37 -0.91
CA GLY A 133 15.35 -13.38 -1.89
C GLY A 133 15.02 -14.04 -3.22
N ILE A 134 13.73 -14.19 -3.55
CA ILE A 134 13.25 -14.80 -4.79
C ILE A 134 13.35 -13.81 -5.95
N ILE A 135 13.00 -12.56 -5.71
CA ILE A 135 13.08 -11.47 -6.70
C ILE A 135 14.03 -10.36 -6.26
N SER A 136 14.60 -9.65 -7.23
CA SER A 136 15.41 -8.47 -7.00
C SER A 136 14.57 -7.22 -6.72
N TYR A 137 15.22 -6.15 -6.25
CA TYR A 137 14.60 -4.84 -6.03
C TYR A 137 13.99 -4.27 -7.34
N GLU A 138 14.69 -4.43 -8.46
CA GLU A 138 14.24 -4.00 -9.78
C GLU A 138 12.98 -4.75 -10.21
N GLN A 139 12.96 -6.07 -9.97
CA GLN A 139 11.79 -6.89 -10.21
C GLN A 139 10.63 -6.49 -9.28
N LEU A 140 10.88 -6.24 -7.99
CA LEU A 140 9.84 -5.74 -7.08
C LEU A 140 9.24 -4.42 -7.58
N CYS A 141 10.08 -3.45 -7.94
CA CYS A 141 9.63 -2.15 -8.47
C CYS A 141 8.77 -2.35 -9.73
N LYS A 142 9.22 -3.19 -10.66
CA LYS A 142 8.48 -3.53 -11.87
C LYS A 142 7.13 -4.19 -11.57
N ALA A 143 7.10 -5.15 -10.65
CA ALA A 143 5.88 -5.87 -10.25
C ALA A 143 4.83 -4.92 -9.66
N LEU A 144 5.25 -3.98 -8.81
CA LEU A 144 4.35 -3.00 -8.21
C LEU A 144 3.82 -2.01 -9.26
N MET A 145 4.66 -1.56 -10.20
CA MET A 145 4.23 -0.70 -11.32
C MET A 145 3.16 -1.36 -12.21
N LEU A 146 3.27 -2.67 -12.47
CA LEU A 146 2.30 -3.40 -13.29
C LEU A 146 0.89 -3.38 -12.71
N GLY A 147 0.75 -3.35 -11.38
CA GLY A 147 -0.56 -3.21 -10.75
C GLY A 147 -1.11 -1.79 -10.76
N ASN A 148 -0.45 -0.82 -11.41
CA ASN A 148 -0.82 0.60 -11.40
C ASN A 148 -0.99 1.14 -9.96
N LEU A 149 0.04 0.86 -9.13
CA LEU A 149 0.37 1.47 -7.85
C LEU A 149 -0.82 2.22 -7.22
N GLY A 150 -1.75 1.48 -6.63
CA GLY A 150 -2.97 2.07 -6.09
C GLY A 150 -2.65 2.95 -4.88
N GLU A 151 -2.74 4.27 -5.01
CA GLU A 151 -2.49 5.20 -3.91
C GLU A 151 -3.65 5.20 -2.91
N GLN A 152 -3.28 5.16 -1.64
CA GLN A 152 -4.18 5.19 -0.51
C GLN A 152 -3.74 6.28 0.47
N ILE A 153 -4.73 6.87 1.14
CA ILE A 153 -4.59 7.91 2.14
C ILE A 153 -5.15 7.38 3.45
N CYS A 154 -4.31 7.24 4.46
CA CYS A 154 -4.70 6.78 5.80
C CYS A 154 -4.79 7.97 6.75
N LEU A 155 -5.98 8.22 7.30
CA LEU A 155 -6.18 9.18 8.38
C LEU A 155 -5.86 8.52 9.72
N LYS A 156 -4.96 9.13 10.49
CA LYS A 156 -4.34 8.51 11.67
C LYS A 156 -4.71 9.18 12.98
N SER A 157 -4.68 10.51 13.03
CA SER A 157 -4.82 11.26 14.29
C SER A 157 -6.25 11.73 14.53
N LYS A 158 -6.59 12.08 15.78
CA LYS A 158 -7.89 12.70 16.08
C LYS A 158 -8.13 13.96 15.25
N LYS A 159 -7.09 14.76 15.05
CA LYS A 159 -7.12 15.99 14.25
C LYS A 159 -7.54 15.70 12.81
N ALA A 160 -6.99 14.67 12.17
CA ALA A 160 -7.40 14.27 10.83
C ALA A 160 -8.89 13.84 10.77
N PHE A 161 -9.39 13.15 11.80
CA PHE A 161 -10.80 12.77 11.88
C PHE A 161 -11.74 13.96 12.17
N GLU A 162 -11.26 15.02 12.80
CA GLU A 162 -12.01 16.27 13.01
C GLU A 162 -12.04 17.14 11.73
N SER A 163 -11.02 17.02 10.87
CA SER A 163 -10.92 17.79 9.63
C SER A 163 -11.63 17.18 8.42
N ILE A 164 -12.15 15.96 8.51
CA ILE A 164 -12.86 15.28 7.41
C ILE A 164 -14.39 15.45 7.53
N ARG A 165 -15.03 15.85 6.43
CA ARG A 165 -16.48 16.10 6.36
C ARG A 165 -17.11 15.26 5.26
N PHE A 166 -18.09 14.44 5.62
CA PHE A 166 -18.89 13.69 4.64
C PHE A 166 -19.72 14.63 3.77
N THR A 167 -19.69 14.42 2.46
CA THR A 167 -20.41 15.23 1.47
C THR A 167 -21.40 14.43 0.64
N GLY A 168 -21.34 13.09 0.67
CA GLY A 168 -22.31 12.22 0.02
C GLY A 168 -21.78 10.82 -0.25
N TYR A 169 -22.56 10.04 -1.01
CA TYR A 169 -22.15 8.70 -1.44
C TYR A 169 -22.63 8.40 -2.86
N GLN A 170 -21.98 7.42 -3.51
CA GLN A 170 -22.43 6.82 -4.76
C GLN A 170 -22.62 5.32 -4.56
N LYS A 171 -23.74 4.78 -5.04
CA LYS A 171 -23.92 3.32 -5.18
C LYS A 171 -23.04 2.80 -6.31
N VAL A 172 -22.51 1.61 -6.14
CA VAL A 172 -21.61 0.96 -7.09
C VAL A 172 -22.17 -0.41 -7.43
N ASP A 173 -22.51 -0.62 -8.71
CA ASP A 173 -23.03 -1.88 -9.20
C ASP A 173 -21.90 -2.92 -9.29
N TYR A 174 -22.10 -4.04 -8.61
CA TYR A 174 -21.22 -5.20 -8.64
C TYR A 174 -20.91 -5.66 -10.07
N ASN A 175 -21.95 -5.76 -10.93
CA ASN A 175 -21.81 -6.30 -12.29
C ASN A 175 -20.93 -5.42 -13.17
N GLU A 176 -20.83 -4.12 -12.86
CA GLU A 176 -19.96 -3.20 -13.59
C GLU A 176 -18.53 -3.18 -13.02
N TRP A 177 -18.39 -3.11 -11.70
CA TRP A 177 -17.09 -2.80 -11.06
C TRP A 177 -16.31 -4.01 -10.59
N TYR A 178 -16.97 -5.13 -10.30
CA TYR A 178 -16.27 -6.35 -9.90
C TYR A 178 -15.44 -6.95 -11.05
N PRO A 179 -15.92 -6.99 -12.31
CA PRO A 179 -15.07 -7.42 -13.43
C PRO A 179 -13.84 -6.52 -13.63
N LYS A 180 -13.97 -5.20 -13.42
CA LYS A 180 -12.83 -4.27 -13.51
C LYS A 180 -11.79 -4.52 -12.43
N LYS A 181 -12.24 -4.68 -11.17
CA LYS A 181 -11.40 -5.08 -10.04
C LYS A 181 -10.64 -6.37 -10.34
N MET A 182 -11.32 -7.39 -10.86
CA MET A 182 -10.71 -8.67 -11.22
C MET A 182 -9.73 -8.54 -12.40
N ALA A 183 -10.04 -7.71 -13.40
CA ALA A 183 -9.16 -7.48 -14.53
C ALA A 183 -7.85 -6.79 -14.10
N ARG A 184 -7.91 -5.80 -13.19
CA ARG A 184 -6.72 -5.14 -12.63
C ARG A 184 -5.82 -6.13 -11.90
N ASP A 185 -6.40 -6.94 -11.01
CA ASP A 185 -5.65 -7.96 -10.27
C ASP A 185 -5.08 -9.06 -11.19
N MET A 186 -5.85 -9.49 -12.20
CA MET A 186 -5.38 -10.45 -13.21
C MET A 186 -4.23 -9.87 -14.04
N TYR A 187 -4.28 -8.59 -14.42
CA TYR A 187 -3.21 -7.93 -15.15
C TYR A 187 -1.91 -7.91 -14.33
N ALA A 188 -1.98 -7.51 -13.05
CA ALA A 188 -0.83 -7.51 -12.15
C ALA A 188 -0.20 -8.91 -12.03
N ARG A 189 -1.02 -9.94 -11.75
CA ARG A 189 -0.57 -11.33 -11.61
C ARG A 189 0.03 -11.89 -12.90
N ASN A 190 -0.58 -11.61 -14.05
CA ASN A 190 -0.05 -12.07 -15.33
C ASN A 190 1.26 -11.36 -15.69
N GLY A 191 1.37 -10.06 -15.40
CA GLY A 191 2.60 -9.31 -15.57
C GLY A 191 3.73 -9.88 -14.71
N TYR A 192 3.44 -10.20 -13.44
CA TYR A 192 4.40 -10.84 -12.55
C TYR A 192 4.84 -12.23 -13.04
N LYS A 193 3.89 -13.10 -13.43
CA LYS A 193 4.20 -14.41 -14.02
C LYS A 193 5.02 -14.32 -15.30
N ALA A 194 4.84 -13.27 -16.10
CA ALA A 194 5.67 -13.05 -17.28
C ALA A 194 7.12 -12.72 -16.90
N MET A 195 7.34 -12.05 -15.76
CA MET A 195 8.67 -11.73 -15.24
C MET A 195 9.42 -12.96 -14.75
N GLU A 196 8.75 -14.02 -14.29
CA GLU A 196 9.40 -15.29 -13.91
C GLU A 196 10.16 -15.96 -15.07
N LYS A 197 9.84 -15.59 -16.33
CA LYS A 197 10.54 -16.07 -17.53
C LYS A 197 11.76 -15.24 -17.89
N GLU A 198 12.01 -14.15 -17.18
CA GLU A 198 13.18 -13.31 -17.42
C GLU A 198 14.46 -14.03 -16.98
N ASN A 199 15.52 -13.87 -17.78
CA ASN A 199 16.81 -14.41 -17.42
C ASN A 199 17.44 -13.58 -16.29
N TYR A 200 18.26 -14.25 -15.49
CA TYR A 200 19.13 -13.59 -14.52
C TYR A 200 19.88 -12.41 -15.17
N ARG A 201 19.79 -11.24 -14.54
CA ARG A 201 20.54 -10.05 -14.98
C ARG A 201 21.64 -9.75 -13.96
N LYS A 202 22.86 -9.70 -14.47
CA LYS A 202 24.02 -9.36 -13.65
C LYS A 202 23.86 -7.93 -13.11
N GLY A 203 23.98 -7.79 -11.79
CA GLY A 203 23.95 -6.49 -11.11
C GLY A 203 22.67 -6.20 -10.32
N GLU A 204 21.59 -6.95 -10.56
CA GLU A 204 20.32 -6.79 -9.84
C GLU A 204 20.49 -6.94 -8.32
N LEU A 205 19.73 -6.13 -7.58
CA LEU A 205 19.85 -5.99 -6.14
C LEU A 205 18.88 -6.93 -5.43
N TYR A 206 19.33 -8.16 -5.17
CA TYR A 206 18.63 -9.07 -4.26
C TYR A 206 18.82 -8.64 -2.81
N ILE A 207 17.88 -9.02 -1.94
CA ILE A 207 17.92 -8.65 -0.51
C ILE A 207 19.22 -9.09 0.17
N THR A 208 19.81 -10.21 -0.22
CA THR A 208 21.11 -10.67 0.29
C THR A 208 22.22 -9.67 -0.03
N LYS A 209 22.28 -9.17 -1.26
CA LYS A 209 23.29 -8.17 -1.66
C LYS A 209 23.06 -6.84 -0.93
N ILE A 210 21.81 -6.41 -0.77
CA ILE A 210 21.47 -5.20 -0.01
C ILE A 210 21.97 -5.29 1.44
N ILE A 211 21.81 -6.46 2.07
CA ILE A 211 22.29 -6.72 3.43
C ILE A 211 23.83 -6.81 3.47
N ASP A 212 24.42 -7.63 2.60
CA ASP A 212 25.86 -7.93 2.60
C ASP A 212 26.73 -6.70 2.28
N GLU A 213 26.23 -5.80 1.43
CA GLU A 213 26.91 -4.55 1.04
C GLU A 213 26.45 -3.34 1.87
N GLU A 214 25.58 -3.55 2.87
CA GLU A 214 25.02 -2.48 3.73
C GLU A 214 24.41 -1.30 2.93
N LEU A 215 23.71 -1.60 1.83
CA LEU A 215 23.11 -0.59 0.96
C LEU A 215 21.97 0.16 1.68
N LYS A 216 21.89 1.47 1.43
CA LYS A 216 20.88 2.39 1.99
C LYS A 216 20.06 3.04 0.90
N ALA A 217 19.12 3.90 1.29
CA ALA A 217 18.21 4.60 0.37
C ALA A 217 18.93 5.26 -0.82
N ASP A 218 20.02 5.97 -0.55
CA ASP A 218 20.78 6.71 -1.56
C ASP A 218 21.47 5.79 -2.59
N ASP A 219 21.71 4.52 -2.23
CA ASP A 219 22.31 3.51 -3.10
C ASP A 219 21.29 2.82 -4.03
N LEU A 220 19.99 2.95 -3.72
CA LEU A 220 18.89 2.31 -4.46
C LEU A 220 18.22 3.25 -5.47
N CYS A 221 18.50 4.54 -5.38
CA CYS A 221 18.03 5.55 -6.32
C CYS A 221 18.89 5.50 -7.59
N ILE A 222 18.38 4.83 -8.62
CA ILE A 222 18.91 4.87 -9.99
C ILE A 222 18.10 5.86 -10.83
#